data_AF-A0A919TLL6-F1
#
_entry.id   AF-A0A919TLL6-F1
#
_cell.length_a   1.000
_cell.length_b   1.000
_cell.length_c   1.000
_cell.angle_alpha   90.00
_cell.angle_beta   90.00
_cell.angle_gamma   90.00
#
_symmetry.space_group_name_H-M   'P 1'
#
loop_
_entity.id
_entity.type
_entity.pdbx_description
1 polymer ?
#
loop_
_entity_poly.entity_id
_entity_poly.type
_entity_poly.pdbx_seq_one_letter_code
_entity_poly.pdbx_strand_id
1 'polypeptide(L)'
;MTGDPWPDSQELQGRFQAQLALEGRYPGWQILHTPRKRWVRYVEVPEGSFYAVHDRLGEPPLIAVDLDQLARLIELRQQQLRAVNRWVTRSDLRRLDL
;
A
#
# COMPACT_ATOMS: atom_id res chain seq x y z
N MET A 1 15.12 29.50 1.55
CA MET A 1 14.93 28.47 2.59
C MET A 1 13.53 28.63 3.14
N THR A 2 12.55 27.98 2.53
CA THR A 2 11.18 27.90 3.06
C THR A 2 11.16 26.72 4.04
N GLY A 3 11.33 27.02 5.33
CA GLY A 3 11.06 26.05 6.38
C GLY A 3 9.56 25.93 6.50
N ASP A 4 8.96 24.95 5.83
CA ASP A 4 7.56 24.62 6.05
C ASP A 4 7.36 24.41 7.56
N PRO A 5 6.30 24.99 8.16
CA PRO A 5 6.03 24.84 9.58
C PRO A 5 5.89 23.36 9.88
N TRP A 6 6.60 22.91 10.92
CA TRP A 6 6.49 21.54 11.40
C TRP A 6 5.01 21.23 11.70
N PRO A 7 4.46 20.10 11.22
CA PRO A 7 3.05 19.78 11.43
C PRO A 7 2.69 19.73 12.91
N ASP A 8 1.49 20.21 13.23
CA ASP A 8 0.87 20.16 14.55
C ASP A 8 0.80 18.69 15.05
N SER A 9 0.95 18.49 16.36
CA SER A 9 0.76 17.18 17.00
C SER A 9 -0.62 16.57 16.72
N GLN A 10 -1.67 17.39 16.61
CA GLN A 10 -3.01 16.92 16.20
C GLN A 10 -3.02 16.44 14.75
N GLU A 11 -2.34 17.14 13.86
CA GLU A 11 -2.25 16.77 12.45
C GLU A 11 -1.47 15.45 12.28
N LEU A 12 -0.35 15.31 13.01
CA LEU A 12 0.41 14.07 13.05
C LEU A 12 -0.42 12.90 13.61
N GLN A 13 -1.18 13.13 14.68
CA GLN A 13 -2.05 12.12 15.25
C GLN A 13 -3.17 11.71 14.28
N GLY A 14 -3.79 12.68 13.60
CA GLY A 14 -4.80 12.41 12.58
C GLY A 14 -4.26 11.59 11.41
N ARG A 15 -3.07 11.93 10.91
CA ARG A 15 -2.39 11.17 9.84
C ARG A 15 -2.08 9.74 10.29
N PHE A 16 -1.58 9.56 11.52
CA PHE A 16 -1.29 8.24 12.06
C PHE A 16 -2.55 7.39 12.23
N GLN A 17 -3.65 7.96 12.72
CA GLN A 17 -4.94 7.27 12.82
C GLN A 17 -5.47 6.86 11.44
N ALA A 18 -5.34 7.72 10.44
CA ALA A 18 -5.74 7.41 9.07
C ALA A 18 -4.91 6.27 8.47
N GLN A 19 -3.60 6.21 8.74
CA GLN A 19 -2.74 5.09 8.35
C GLN A 19 -3.22 3.77 8.99
N LEU A 20 -3.42 3.76 10.30
CA LEU A 20 -3.89 2.56 11.02
C LEU A 20 -5.28 2.10 10.56
N ALA A 21 -6.19 3.04 10.31
CA ALA A 21 -7.51 2.72 9.78
C ALA A 21 -7.41 2.05 8.40
N LEU A 22 -6.45 2.47 7.58
CA LEU A 22 -6.23 1.91 6.25
C LEU A 22 -5.57 0.53 6.30
N GLU A 23 -4.62 0.30 7.22
CA GLU A 23 -4.06 -1.03 7.49
C GLU A 23 -5.14 -1.99 8.01
N GLY A 24 -6.00 -1.53 8.91
CA GLY A 24 -7.13 -2.31 9.42
C GLY A 24 -8.14 -2.68 8.34
N ARG A 25 -8.35 -1.80 7.34
CA ARG A 25 -9.20 -2.08 6.18
C ARG A 25 -8.58 -3.09 5.22
N TYR A 26 -7.27 -3.14 5.13
CA TYR A 26 -6.53 -3.97 4.18
C TYR A 26 -5.51 -4.87 4.86
N PRO A 27 -5.95 -5.99 5.47
CA PRO A 27 -5.05 -6.92 6.15
C PRO A 27 -3.90 -7.39 5.26
N GLY A 28 -2.70 -7.47 5.85
CA GLY A 28 -1.46 -7.85 5.16
C GLY A 28 -0.72 -6.69 4.47
N TRP A 29 -1.36 -5.52 4.36
CA TRP A 29 -0.71 -4.30 3.89
C TRP A 29 -0.24 -3.45 5.06
N GLN A 30 1.06 -3.15 5.09
CA GLN A 30 1.65 -2.19 6.01
C GLN A 30 1.82 -0.85 5.30
N ILE A 31 1.44 0.25 5.95
CA ILE A 31 1.33 1.59 5.38
C ILE A 31 2.22 2.55 6.14
N LEU A 32 3.13 3.21 5.42
CA LEU A 32 4.16 4.05 6.00
C LEU A 32 4.22 5.39 5.26
N HIS A 33 4.64 6.43 5.97
CA HIS A 33 4.95 7.74 5.39
C HIS A 33 6.47 7.92 5.41
N THR A 34 7.05 8.43 4.33
CA THR A 34 8.49 8.70 4.28
C THR A 34 8.78 10.20 4.35
N PRO A 35 9.34 10.70 5.46
CA PRO A 35 9.68 12.12 5.58
C PRO A 35 10.94 12.49 4.78
N ARG A 36 11.65 11.50 4.24
CA ARG A 36 12.81 11.66 3.37
C ARG A 36 12.75 10.61 2.28
N LYS A 37 13.37 10.91 1.14
CA LYS A 37 13.59 9.93 0.08
C LYS A 37 14.28 8.66 0.61
N ARG A 38 13.80 7.47 0.22
CA ARG A 38 14.41 6.19 0.64
C ARG A 38 14.17 5.06 -0.37
N TRP A 39 14.94 3.98 -0.27
CA TRP A 39 14.72 2.76 -1.03
C TRP A 39 13.91 1.74 -0.22
N VAL A 40 12.91 1.12 -0.86
CA VAL A 40 12.07 0.05 -0.31
C VAL A 40 11.89 -1.02 -1.38
N ARG A 41 12.33 -2.26 -1.10
CA ARG A 41 12.26 -3.40 -2.04
C ARG A 41 12.70 -3.04 -3.47
N TYR A 42 13.88 -2.45 -3.60
CA TYR A 42 14.48 -2.04 -4.88
C TYR A 42 13.69 -0.97 -5.66
N VAL A 43 12.76 -0.28 -5.01
CA VAL A 43 12.07 0.89 -5.55
C VAL A 43 12.37 2.10 -4.71
N GLU A 44 12.58 3.22 -5.38
CA GLU A 44 12.78 4.52 -4.75
C GLU A 44 11.43 5.14 -4.37
N VAL A 45 11.26 5.43 -3.08
CA VAL A 45 10.09 6.13 -2.54
C VAL A 45 10.44 7.62 -2.42
N PRO A 46 9.71 8.52 -3.10
CA PRO A 46 9.94 9.96 -3.02
C PRO A 46 9.67 10.50 -1.61
N GLU A 47 10.34 11.60 -1.27
CA GLU A 47 10.07 12.33 -0.04
C GLU A 47 8.62 12.81 0.05
N GLY A 48 8.04 12.79 1.25
CA GLY A 48 6.67 13.21 1.51
C GLY A 48 5.60 12.24 1.00
N SER A 49 5.99 11.10 0.42
CA SER A 49 5.04 10.10 -0.07
C SER A 49 4.63 9.10 1.00
N PHE A 50 3.44 8.53 0.80
CA PHE A 50 3.00 7.32 1.48
C PHE A 50 3.32 6.11 0.62
N TYR A 51 3.63 4.99 1.27
CA TYR A 51 3.83 3.74 0.58
C TYR A 51 3.25 2.56 1.35
N ALA A 52 2.79 1.55 0.61
CA ALA A 52 2.22 0.32 1.14
C ALA A 52 3.04 -0.88 0.69
N VAL A 53 3.32 -1.78 1.63
CA VAL A 53 4.07 -3.01 1.39
C VAL A 53 3.23 -4.19 1.86
N HIS A 54 3.08 -5.22 1.03
CA HIS A 54 2.43 -6.45 1.46
C HIS A 54 3.45 -7.41 2.10
N ASP A 55 3.08 -7.95 3.27
CA ASP A 55 3.91 -8.86 4.08
C ASP A 55 4.35 -10.13 3.34
N ARG A 56 3.50 -10.71 2.48
CA ARG A 56 3.69 -12.03 1.87
C ARG A 56 3.88 -12.05 0.35
N LEU A 57 3.50 -10.99 -0.36
CA LEU A 57 3.55 -11.01 -1.83
C LEU A 57 4.96 -10.83 -2.39
N GLY A 58 5.91 -10.33 -1.60
CA GLY A 58 7.27 -10.02 -2.08
C GLY A 58 7.33 -8.92 -3.15
N GLU A 59 6.20 -8.25 -3.41
CA GLU A 59 6.06 -7.24 -4.47
C GLU A 59 6.72 -5.91 -4.11
N PRO A 60 7.07 -5.09 -5.13
CA PRO A 60 7.43 -3.69 -4.95
C PRO A 60 6.37 -2.91 -4.16
N PRO A 61 6.76 -1.83 -3.45
CA PRO A 61 5.81 -0.99 -2.73
C PRO A 61 4.83 -0.30 -3.70
N LEU A 62 3.58 -0.17 -3.27
CA LEU A 62 2.66 0.81 -3.86
C LEU A 62 2.99 2.18 -3.26
N ILE A 63 3.09 3.22 -4.10
CA ILE A 63 3.53 4.56 -3.65
C ILE A 63 2.50 5.58 -4.13
N ALA A 64 2.13 6.50 -3.25
CA ALA A 64 1.23 7.60 -3.57
C ALA A 64 1.54 8.85 -2.73
N VAL A 65 1.09 10.01 -3.21
CA VAL A 65 1.29 11.30 -2.54
C VAL A 65 0.37 11.52 -1.34
N ASP A 66 -0.73 10.76 -1.25
CA ASP A 66 -1.70 10.82 -0.15
C ASP A 66 -2.31 9.43 0.13
N LEU A 67 -3.02 9.31 1.26
CA LEU A 67 -3.60 8.06 1.72
C LEU A 67 -4.80 7.59 0.88
N ASP A 68 -5.56 8.49 0.27
CA ASP A 68 -6.73 8.13 -0.54
C ASP A 68 -6.32 7.55 -1.90
N GLN A 69 -5.28 8.09 -2.50
CA GLN A 69 -4.62 7.52 -3.67
C GLN A 69 -4.01 6.17 -3.33
N LEU A 70 -3.31 6.05 -2.19
CA LEU A 70 -2.74 4.78 -1.75
C LEU A 70 -3.83 3.71 -1.54
N ALA A 71 -4.96 4.10 -0.92
CA ALA A 71 -6.11 3.24 -0.71
C ALA A 71 -6.67 2.67 -2.03
N ARG A 72 -6.79 3.52 -3.06
CA ARG A 72 -7.25 3.11 -4.39
C ARG A 72 -6.27 2.14 -5.06
N LEU A 73 -4.96 2.35 -4.92
CA LEU A 73 -3.94 1.44 -5.43
C LEU A 73 -4.02 0.06 -4.75
N ILE A 74 -4.17 0.03 -3.42
CA ILE A 74 -4.31 -1.22 -2.67
C ILE A 74 -5.59 -1.96 -3.11
N GLU A 75 -6.71 -1.25 -3.25
CA GLU A 75 -7.97 -1.84 -3.69
C GLU A 75 -7.86 -2.46 -5.08
N LEU A 76 -7.28 -1.72 -6.04
CA LEU A 76 -7.03 -2.21 -7.38
C LEU A 76 -6.15 -3.46 -7.35
N ARG A 77 -5.08 -3.45 -6.56
CA ARG A 77 -4.19 -4.62 -6.46
C ARG A 77 -4.90 -5.83 -5.86
N GLN A 78 -5.74 -5.63 -4.84
CA GLN A 78 -6.55 -6.72 -4.30
C GLN A 78 -7.55 -7.29 -5.31
N GLN A 79 -8.17 -6.44 -6.14
CA GLN A 79 -9.04 -6.89 -7.22
C GLN A 79 -8.27 -7.76 -8.23
N GLN A 80 -7.04 -7.38 -8.58
CA GLN A 80 -6.15 -8.17 -9.44
C GLN A 80 -5.79 -9.51 -8.81
N LEU A 81 -5.40 -9.54 -7.53
CA LEU A 81 -5.08 -10.77 -6.80
C LEU A 81 -6.28 -11.73 -6.75
N ARG A 82 -7.49 -11.20 -6.50
CA ARG A 82 -8.73 -11.99 -6.55
C ARG A 82 -9.01 -12.53 -7.95
N ALA A 83 -8.75 -11.75 -9.00
CA ALA A 83 -8.94 -12.19 -10.38
C ALA A 83 -7.97 -13.32 -10.75
N VAL A 84 -6.69 -13.18 -10.39
CA VAL A 84 -5.67 -14.22 -10.58
C VAL A 84 -6.06 -15.49 -9.83
N ASN A 85 -6.43 -15.39 -8.55
CA ASN A 85 -6.82 -16.55 -7.75
C ASN A 85 -8.03 -17.30 -8.38
N ARG A 86 -9.07 -16.56 -8.78
CA ARG A 86 -10.23 -17.16 -9.48
C ARG A 86 -9.83 -17.86 -10.79
N TRP A 87 -8.87 -17.31 -11.52
CA TRP A 87 -8.39 -17.91 -12.76
C TRP A 87 -7.60 -19.20 -12.50
N VAL A 88 -6.73 -19.20 -11.49
CA VAL A 88 -5.98 -20.39 -11.06
C VAL A 88 -6.94 -21.50 -10.64
N THR A 89 -7.88 -21.21 -9.72
CA THR A 89 -8.87 -22.20 -9.27
C THR A 89 -9.67 -22.79 -10.43
N ARG A 90 -10.11 -21.97 -11.39
CA ARG A 90 -10.86 -22.46 -12.57
C ARG A 90 -9.99 -23.33 -13.48
N SER A 91 -8.72 -23.00 -13.64
CA SER A 91 -7.79 -23.74 -14.50
C SER A 91 -7.42 -25.09 -13.88
N ASP A 92 -7.26 -25.14 -12.55
CA ASP A 92 -6.99 -26.37 -11.82
C ASP A 92 -8.18 -27.33 -11.87
N LEU A 93 -9.42 -26.83 -11.75
CA LEU A 93 -10.62 -27.66 -11.91
C LEU A 93 -10.72 -28.28 -13.31
N ARG A 94 -10.41 -27.52 -14.37
CA ARG A 94 -10.39 -28.06 -15.74
C ARG A 94 -9.30 -29.10 -16.00
N ARG A 95 -8.28 -29.17 -15.14
CA ARG A 95 -7.18 -30.13 -15.25
C ARG A 95 -7.51 -31.47 -14.60
N LEU A 96 -8.54 -31.54 -13.76
CA LEU A 96 -9.00 -32.75 -13.09
C LEU A 96 -10.14 -33.46 -13.84
N ASP A 97 -10.75 -32.79 -14.82
CA ASP A 97 -11.83 -33.32 -15.68
C ASP A 97 -11.31 -33.96 -17.00
N LEU A 98 -9.99 -34.21 -17.11
CA LEU A 98 -9.32 -34.90 -18.24
C LEU A 98 -8.53 -36.09 -17.73
#